data_AF-A0A9D8X4A0-F1
#
_entry.id   AF-A0A9D8X4A0-F1
#
_cell.length_a   1.000
_cell.length_b   1.000
_cell.length_c   1.000
_cell.angle_alpha   90.00
_cell.angle_beta   90.00
_cell.angle_gamma   90.00
#
_symmetry.space_group_name_H-M   'P 1'
#
loop_
_entity.id
_entity.type
_entity.pdbx_description
1 polymer ?
#
loop_
_entity_poly.entity_id
_entity_poly.type
_entity_poly.pdbx_seq_one_letter_code
_entity_poly.pdbx_strand_id
1 'polypeptide(L)'
;MANEVNKTIPSVEGMEAHIDTWRGLIKNKQRGIFAFDELAEIKLKTLKKRIYTDFELTDAWKMRECNYKDIGEYEFFYDEWKELNVGDYWGGNGVSAFFKNKIVIPEKFEGKKVSLYVYFGGDSLVSVNGVPFQGLDPFRNAVVLTNCAKAGEVFDIDIESYFVWHSNESTLKKLECSFIATTDDEINEIYWDFKAVYNALFMPGMGNDYATLIRESLKEAFCYVDFDEPDFDTFKQKLRMGKKVLYDRVYNNPNYKCMGKLDLIGNSHLDMVYMWAYKEFVRKVGRTHATMLRLMEQYPDFIFSQSQAGMYEEMRIHYPNL
;
A
#
# COMPACT_ATOMS: atom_id res chain seq x y z
N MET A 1 57.69 33.00 -39.69
CA MET A 1 56.32 33.39 -39.30
C MET A 1 55.87 32.39 -38.25
N ALA A 2 55.99 32.76 -36.97
CA ALA A 2 55.55 31.94 -35.85
C ALA A 2 54.24 32.55 -35.33
N ASN A 3 53.19 31.74 -35.32
CA ASN A 3 51.85 32.10 -34.83
C ASN A 3 51.88 32.21 -33.30
N GLU A 4 51.56 33.39 -32.78
CA GLU A 4 51.16 33.58 -31.38
C GLU A 4 49.78 32.94 -31.17
N VAL A 5 49.76 31.84 -30.42
CA VAL A 5 48.52 31.23 -29.94
C VAL A 5 48.14 31.93 -28.64
N ASN A 6 47.09 32.75 -28.70
CA ASN A 6 46.41 33.31 -27.53
C ASN A 6 46.03 32.18 -26.56
N LYS A 7 46.65 32.17 -25.37
CA LYS A 7 46.24 31.30 -24.26
C LYS A 7 45.11 31.99 -23.49
N THR A 8 43.88 31.82 -23.95
CA THR A 8 42.70 32.07 -23.11
C THR A 8 42.55 30.94 -22.10
N ILE A 9 42.51 31.28 -20.82
CA ILE A 9 42.19 30.35 -19.73
C ILE A 9 40.72 29.92 -19.92
N PRO A 10 40.38 28.61 -19.92
CA PRO A 10 38.99 28.16 -19.95
C PRO A 10 38.24 28.76 -18.75
N SER A 11 37.04 29.30 -18.97
CA SER A 11 36.35 30.13 -17.96
C SER A 11 36.22 29.40 -16.62
N VAL A 12 36.74 30.05 -15.58
CA VAL A 12 36.63 29.59 -14.18
C VAL A 12 35.16 29.61 -13.74
N GLU A 13 34.31 30.37 -14.43
CA GLU A 13 32.86 30.49 -14.19
C GLU A 13 32.11 29.15 -14.24
N GLY A 14 32.47 28.24 -15.15
CA GLY A 14 31.82 26.92 -15.21
C GLY A 14 32.18 26.03 -14.02
N MET A 15 33.41 26.14 -13.53
CA MET A 15 33.91 25.39 -12.38
C MET A 15 33.38 25.98 -11.07
N GLU A 16 33.34 27.31 -10.95
CA GLU A 16 32.75 28.01 -9.80
C GLU A 16 31.25 27.79 -9.74
N ALA A 17 30.51 27.86 -10.86
CA ALA A 17 29.09 27.53 -10.89
C ALA A 17 28.84 26.08 -10.49
N HIS A 18 29.69 25.13 -10.89
CA HIS A 18 29.59 23.73 -10.48
C HIS A 18 29.92 23.54 -8.98
N ILE A 19 30.94 24.23 -8.47
CA ILE A 19 31.32 24.23 -7.05
C ILE A 19 30.23 24.89 -6.20
N ASP A 20 29.59 25.96 -6.66
CA ASP A 20 28.53 26.65 -5.94
C ASP A 20 27.20 25.90 -6.03
N THR A 21 26.95 25.19 -7.14
CA THR A 21 25.84 24.22 -7.23
C THR A 21 26.09 23.05 -6.29
N TRP A 22 27.32 22.51 -6.24
CA TRP A 22 27.70 21.44 -5.32
C TRP A 22 27.66 21.91 -3.86
N ARG A 23 28.12 23.12 -3.55
CA ARG A 23 28.00 23.73 -2.21
C ARG A 23 26.55 24.00 -1.86
N GLY A 24 25.73 24.48 -2.79
CA GLY A 24 24.30 24.70 -2.59
C GLY A 24 23.54 23.39 -2.35
N LEU A 25 23.87 22.33 -3.09
CA LEU A 25 23.25 21.00 -2.96
C LEU A 25 23.75 20.24 -1.72
N ILE A 26 25.05 20.34 -1.40
CA ILE A 26 25.67 19.56 -0.32
C ILE A 26 25.72 20.33 1.00
N LYS A 27 26.07 21.61 1.04
CA LYS A 27 26.05 22.36 2.32
C LYS A 27 24.63 22.60 2.82
N ASN A 28 23.63 22.78 1.95
CA ASN A 28 22.23 22.89 2.41
C ASN A 28 21.66 21.52 2.83
N LYS A 29 22.12 20.39 2.26
CA LYS A 29 21.76 19.05 2.75
C LYS A 29 22.52 18.62 4.02
N GLN A 30 23.77 19.04 4.21
CA GLN A 30 24.60 18.66 5.35
C GLN A 30 24.49 19.61 6.56
N ARG A 31 23.88 20.78 6.41
CA ARG A 31 23.61 21.74 7.51
C ARG A 31 22.14 22.13 7.66
N GLY A 32 21.23 21.45 6.97
CA GLY A 32 19.81 21.58 7.27
C GLY A 32 19.56 20.88 8.61
N ILE A 33 19.22 21.64 9.65
CA ILE A 33 18.39 21.09 10.73
C ILE A 33 17.13 20.65 10.01
N PHE A 34 16.97 19.35 9.76
CA PHE A 34 15.78 18.82 9.11
C PHE A 34 14.56 19.39 9.83
N ALA A 35 13.59 19.88 9.07
CA ALA A 35 12.34 20.31 9.67
C ALA A 35 11.71 19.10 10.38
N PHE A 36 10.99 19.33 11.48
CA PHE A 36 10.35 18.24 12.21
C PHE A 36 9.51 17.34 11.28
N ASP A 37 8.80 17.94 10.32
CA ASP A 37 7.92 17.23 9.41
C ASP A 37 8.71 16.24 8.53
N GLU A 38 9.88 16.64 8.03
CA GLU A 38 10.77 15.78 7.24
C GLU A 38 11.33 14.62 8.07
N LEU A 39 11.77 14.90 9.31
CA LEU A 39 12.27 13.87 10.22
C LEU A 39 11.18 12.86 10.59
N ALA A 40 9.97 13.34 10.89
CA ALA A 40 8.84 12.50 11.24
C ALA A 40 8.47 11.58 10.06
N GLU A 41 8.46 12.08 8.82
CA GLU A 41 8.23 11.23 7.65
C GLU A 41 9.30 10.15 7.49
N ILE A 42 10.58 10.51 7.64
CA ILE A 42 11.69 9.55 7.52
C ILE A 42 11.52 8.45 8.58
N LYS A 43 11.29 8.83 9.84
CA LYS A 43 11.06 7.90 10.96
C LYS A 43 9.86 6.98 10.71
N LEU A 44 8.73 7.52 10.25
CA LEU A 44 7.54 6.75 9.90
C LEU A 44 7.80 5.78 8.74
N LYS A 45 8.53 6.22 7.70
CA LYS A 45 8.92 5.35 6.57
C LYS A 45 9.83 4.21 7.04
N THR A 46 10.77 4.49 7.95
CA THR A 46 11.62 3.45 8.56
C THR A 46 10.79 2.48 9.41
N LEU A 47 9.89 2.97 10.25
CA LEU A 47 9.00 2.13 11.06
C LEU A 47 8.12 1.24 10.19
N LYS A 48 7.55 1.76 9.10
CA LYS A 48 6.72 0.99 8.17
C LYS A 48 7.48 -0.22 7.60
N LYS A 49 8.77 -0.08 7.32
CA LYS A 49 9.61 -1.18 6.81
C LYS A 49 9.84 -2.26 7.87
N ARG A 50 9.83 -1.91 9.15
CA ARG A 50 10.03 -2.82 10.28
C ARG A 50 8.79 -3.64 10.64
N ILE A 51 7.63 -3.35 10.03
CA ILE A 51 6.42 -4.19 10.14
C ILE A 51 6.69 -5.58 9.56
N TYR A 52 7.49 -5.64 8.50
CA TYR A 52 7.86 -6.87 7.82
C TYR A 52 9.04 -7.52 8.54
N THR A 53 8.86 -8.75 9.01
CA THR A 53 9.90 -9.47 9.76
C THR A 53 10.70 -10.41 8.86
N ASP A 54 10.03 -11.14 7.98
CA ASP A 54 10.64 -12.02 7.00
C ASP A 54 9.90 -11.90 5.66
N PHE A 55 10.57 -12.25 4.56
CA PHE A 55 9.94 -12.30 3.22
C PHE A 55 10.50 -13.45 2.37
N GLU A 56 9.74 -13.81 1.34
CA GLU A 56 10.11 -14.76 0.29
C GLU A 56 9.49 -14.34 -1.03
N LEU A 57 10.29 -14.32 -2.10
CA LEU A 57 9.78 -14.04 -3.44
C LEU A 57 8.86 -15.17 -3.89
N THR A 58 7.79 -14.83 -4.60
CA THR A 58 6.97 -15.86 -5.25
C THR A 58 7.66 -16.33 -6.54
N ASP A 59 7.31 -17.54 -6.99
CA ASP A 59 7.64 -18.00 -8.33
C ASP A 59 7.02 -17.10 -9.42
N ALA A 60 7.45 -17.31 -10.66
CA ALA A 60 6.88 -16.64 -11.83
C ALA A 60 5.37 -16.88 -11.91
N TRP A 61 4.64 -15.81 -12.24
CA TRP A 61 3.20 -15.89 -12.42
C TRP A 61 2.87 -16.43 -13.80
N LYS A 62 1.81 -17.22 -13.90
CA LYS A 62 1.23 -17.58 -15.19
C LYS A 62 0.23 -16.51 -15.59
N MET A 63 0.38 -15.92 -16.76
CA MET A 63 -0.47 -14.85 -17.27
C MET A 63 -1.22 -15.27 -18.54
N ARG A 64 -2.47 -14.82 -18.67
CA ARG A 64 -3.21 -14.89 -19.94
C ARG A 64 -4.04 -13.63 -20.17
N GLU A 65 -3.73 -12.90 -21.23
CA GLU A 65 -4.40 -11.66 -21.61
C GLU A 65 -5.65 -11.90 -22.48
N CYS A 66 -6.62 -11.02 -22.34
CA CYS A 66 -7.89 -11.10 -23.03
C CYS A 66 -8.58 -9.75 -23.21
N ASN A 67 -9.51 -9.72 -24.17
CA ASN A 67 -10.58 -8.74 -24.19
C ASN A 67 -11.75 -9.26 -23.35
N TYR A 68 -12.22 -8.46 -22.41
CA TYR A 68 -13.49 -8.71 -21.72
C TYR A 68 -14.65 -8.23 -22.58
N LYS A 69 -15.44 -9.16 -23.14
CA LYS A 69 -16.51 -8.83 -24.10
C LYS A 69 -17.81 -8.51 -23.42
N ASP A 70 -18.24 -9.38 -22.51
CA ASP A 70 -19.45 -9.25 -21.72
C ASP A 70 -19.28 -9.97 -20.38
N ILE A 71 -20.29 -9.93 -19.50
CA ILE A 71 -20.24 -10.55 -18.18
C ILE A 71 -19.94 -12.05 -18.29
N GLY A 72 -18.79 -12.47 -17.77
CA GLY A 72 -18.32 -13.85 -17.86
C GLY A 72 -17.78 -14.27 -19.23
N GLU A 73 -17.73 -13.36 -20.21
CA GLU A 73 -17.28 -13.65 -21.58
C GLU A 73 -15.93 -13.00 -21.90
N TYR A 74 -14.96 -13.85 -22.27
CA TYR A 74 -13.57 -13.46 -22.47
C TYR A 74 -13.05 -13.98 -23.80
N GLU A 75 -12.48 -13.08 -24.59
CA GLU A 75 -11.75 -13.41 -25.82
C GLU A 75 -10.26 -13.35 -25.52
N PHE A 76 -9.62 -14.49 -25.33
CA PHE A 76 -8.19 -14.59 -25.05
C PHE A 76 -7.36 -14.35 -26.30
N PHE A 77 -6.24 -13.62 -26.16
CA PHE A 77 -5.34 -13.33 -27.28
C PHE A 77 -4.55 -14.55 -27.73
N TYR A 78 -4.40 -15.52 -26.83
CA TYR A 78 -3.67 -16.76 -27.02
C TYR A 78 -4.18 -17.81 -26.02
N ASP A 79 -4.13 -19.08 -26.38
CA ASP A 79 -4.67 -20.17 -25.55
C ASP A 79 -3.76 -20.52 -24.36
N GLU A 80 -2.45 -20.40 -24.56
CA GLU A 80 -1.41 -20.79 -23.62
C GLU A 80 -1.27 -19.79 -22.46
N TRP A 81 -0.72 -20.27 -21.34
CA TRP A 81 -0.31 -19.40 -20.24
C TRP A 81 1.15 -19.02 -20.41
N LYS A 82 1.45 -17.72 -20.37
CA LYS A 82 2.81 -17.20 -20.44
C LYS A 82 3.38 -16.98 -19.05
N GLU A 83 4.68 -17.09 -18.89
CA GLU A 83 5.34 -16.68 -17.64
C GLU A 83 5.45 -15.16 -17.56
N LEU A 84 5.27 -14.63 -16.35
CA LEU A 84 5.39 -13.23 -16.00
C LEU A 84 6.21 -13.10 -14.71
N ASN A 85 7.39 -12.51 -14.81
CA ASN A 85 8.28 -12.27 -13.70
C ASN A 85 8.13 -10.84 -13.16
N VAL A 86 8.59 -10.61 -11.94
CA VAL A 86 8.74 -9.25 -11.41
C VAL A 86 9.68 -8.47 -12.34
N GLY A 87 9.21 -7.33 -12.83
CA GLY A 87 9.91 -6.54 -13.84
C GLY A 87 9.28 -6.60 -15.23
N ASP A 88 8.53 -7.65 -15.54
CA ASP A 88 7.86 -7.83 -16.83
C ASP A 88 6.60 -6.97 -16.94
N TYR A 89 6.10 -6.87 -18.17
CA TYR A 89 5.00 -6.00 -18.54
C TYR A 89 3.85 -6.77 -19.15
N TRP A 90 2.65 -6.22 -19.00
CA TRP A 90 1.43 -6.67 -19.67
C TRP A 90 0.51 -5.51 -19.95
N GLY A 91 -0.54 -5.76 -20.72
CA GLY A 91 -1.65 -4.83 -20.86
C GLY A 91 -1.65 -4.06 -22.16
N GLY A 92 -2.52 -3.07 -22.19
CA GLY A 92 -2.98 -2.36 -23.38
C GLY A 92 -4.31 -1.69 -23.06
N ASN A 93 -4.76 -0.78 -23.92
CA ASN A 93 -5.99 -0.06 -23.64
C ASN A 93 -7.21 -1.02 -23.66
N GLY A 94 -7.90 -1.15 -22.54
CA GLY A 94 -9.06 -2.03 -22.39
C GLY A 94 -8.71 -3.52 -22.25
N VAL A 95 -7.44 -3.86 -22.06
CA VAL A 95 -6.98 -5.24 -21.87
C VAL A 95 -7.25 -5.69 -20.43
N SER A 96 -7.78 -6.89 -20.29
CA SER A 96 -7.83 -7.61 -19.01
C SER A 96 -6.84 -8.77 -19.05
N ALA A 97 -6.37 -9.21 -17.89
CA ALA A 97 -5.52 -10.37 -17.79
C ALA A 97 -5.85 -11.20 -16.56
N PHE A 98 -5.65 -12.51 -16.70
CA PHE A 98 -5.67 -13.44 -15.60
C PHE A 98 -4.25 -13.79 -15.20
N PHE A 99 -4.01 -13.91 -13.91
CA PHE A 99 -2.74 -14.32 -13.32
C PHE A 99 -2.97 -15.50 -12.38
N LYS A 100 -2.08 -16.49 -12.41
CA LYS A 100 -2.12 -17.65 -11.53
C LYS A 100 -0.79 -17.91 -10.88
N ASN A 101 -0.82 -18.28 -9.61
CA ASN A 101 0.34 -18.76 -8.90
C ASN A 101 -0.07 -19.77 -7.81
N LYS A 102 0.85 -20.65 -7.44
CA LYS A 102 0.72 -21.54 -6.28
C LYS A 102 1.73 -21.09 -5.25
N ILE A 103 1.27 -20.65 -4.09
CA ILE A 103 2.14 -20.15 -3.04
C ILE A 103 2.27 -21.23 -1.96
N VAL A 104 3.49 -21.67 -1.70
CA VAL A 104 3.81 -22.63 -0.64
C VAL A 104 4.37 -21.86 0.55
N ILE A 105 3.85 -22.10 1.75
CA ILE A 105 4.35 -21.49 2.97
C ILE A 105 5.71 -22.12 3.37
N PRO A 106 6.79 -21.32 3.47
CA PRO A 106 8.10 -21.84 3.87
C PRO A 106 8.14 -22.12 5.39
N GLU A 107 9.03 -23.03 5.81
CA GLU A 107 9.18 -23.42 7.22
C GLU A 107 9.44 -22.24 8.17
N LYS A 108 10.21 -21.23 7.72
CA LYS A 108 10.51 -20.01 8.51
C LYS A 108 9.27 -19.16 8.87
N PHE A 109 8.13 -19.42 8.22
CA PHE A 109 6.87 -18.71 8.45
C PHE A 109 5.89 -19.46 9.37
N GLU A 110 6.24 -20.66 9.84
CA GLU A 110 5.41 -21.46 10.76
C GLU A 110 4.88 -20.62 11.93
N GLY A 111 3.56 -20.70 12.17
CA GLY A 111 2.87 -20.01 13.25
C GLY A 111 2.74 -18.50 13.10
N LYS A 112 3.27 -17.89 12.04
CA LYS A 112 3.21 -16.44 11.80
C LYS A 112 2.02 -16.06 10.91
N LYS A 113 1.60 -14.81 10.99
CA LYS A 113 0.69 -14.20 10.01
C LYS A 113 1.43 -13.91 8.72
N VAL A 114 0.88 -14.36 7.60
CA VAL A 114 1.49 -14.25 6.26
C VAL A 114 0.57 -13.50 5.33
N SER A 115 1.12 -12.51 4.64
CA SER A 115 0.43 -11.76 3.60
C SER A 115 1.17 -11.87 2.26
N LEU A 116 0.39 -11.99 1.18
CA LEU A 116 0.87 -11.85 -0.20
C LEU A 116 0.88 -10.37 -0.58
N TYR A 117 2.04 -9.88 -1.02
CA TYR A 117 2.23 -8.56 -1.59
C TYR A 117 2.38 -8.70 -3.09
N VAL A 118 1.42 -8.16 -3.84
CA VAL A 118 1.44 -8.22 -5.30
C VAL A 118 0.63 -7.07 -5.89
N TYR A 119 1.14 -6.49 -6.98
CA TYR A 119 0.42 -5.49 -7.74
C TYR A 119 0.76 -5.60 -9.22
N PHE A 120 -0.24 -5.98 -10.03
CA PHE A 120 -0.12 -6.11 -11.47
C PHE A 120 -0.37 -4.80 -12.21
N GLY A 121 -0.88 -3.76 -11.53
CA GLY A 121 -1.41 -2.58 -12.20
C GLY A 121 -2.90 -2.72 -12.51
N GLY A 122 -3.62 -1.61 -12.40
CA GLY A 122 -5.06 -1.57 -12.57
C GLY A 122 -5.80 -2.04 -11.32
N ASP A 123 -7.01 -2.53 -11.55
CA ASP A 123 -7.96 -2.95 -10.55
C ASP A 123 -8.14 -4.46 -10.64
N SER A 124 -7.93 -5.20 -9.56
CA SER A 124 -7.96 -6.67 -9.59
C SER A 124 -8.88 -7.30 -8.57
N LEU A 125 -9.40 -8.50 -8.88
CA LEU A 125 -10.03 -9.41 -7.94
C LEU A 125 -9.10 -10.59 -7.69
N VAL A 126 -8.69 -10.77 -6.44
CA VAL A 126 -7.94 -11.94 -5.99
C VAL A 126 -8.93 -13.00 -5.53
N SER A 127 -8.74 -14.21 -6.01
CA SER A 127 -9.39 -15.41 -5.50
C SER A 127 -8.34 -16.30 -4.84
N VAL A 128 -8.67 -16.82 -3.67
CA VAL A 128 -7.82 -17.73 -2.90
C VAL A 128 -8.54 -19.07 -2.82
N ASN A 129 -7.89 -20.14 -3.27
CA ASN A 129 -8.45 -21.50 -3.33
C ASN A 129 -9.80 -21.54 -4.09
N GLY A 130 -9.89 -20.78 -5.18
CA GLY A 130 -11.08 -20.71 -6.04
C GLY A 130 -12.23 -19.83 -5.52
N VAL A 131 -12.08 -19.17 -4.37
CA VAL A 131 -13.10 -18.29 -3.79
C VAL A 131 -12.67 -16.83 -3.93
N PRO A 132 -13.51 -15.93 -4.48
CA PRO A 132 -13.25 -14.49 -4.48
C PRO A 132 -12.94 -14.01 -3.06
N PHE A 133 -11.81 -13.33 -2.91
CA PHE A 133 -11.24 -13.06 -1.58
C PHE A 133 -11.07 -11.57 -1.32
N GLN A 134 -10.40 -10.82 -2.20
CA GLN A 134 -10.15 -9.39 -1.98
C GLN A 134 -9.90 -8.64 -3.28
N GLY A 135 -10.34 -7.39 -3.39
CA GLY A 135 -9.86 -6.48 -4.42
C GLY A 135 -8.43 -5.98 -4.18
N LEU A 136 -7.67 -5.77 -5.25
CA LEU A 136 -6.38 -5.06 -5.28
C LEU A 136 -6.48 -3.82 -6.16
N ASP A 137 -5.75 -2.77 -5.78
CA ASP A 137 -5.66 -1.49 -6.47
C ASP A 137 -4.33 -0.78 -6.07
N PRO A 138 -3.98 0.40 -6.62
CA PRO A 138 -2.73 1.10 -6.28
C PRO A 138 -2.54 1.40 -4.78
N PHE A 139 -3.62 1.44 -4.00
CA PHE A 139 -3.63 1.74 -2.57
C PHE A 139 -3.74 0.48 -1.71
N ARG A 140 -4.10 -0.66 -2.31
CA ARG A 140 -4.26 -1.97 -1.66
C ARG A 140 -3.54 -3.04 -2.47
N ASN A 141 -2.31 -3.34 -2.05
CA ASN A 141 -1.41 -4.28 -2.71
C ASN A 141 -1.01 -5.46 -1.81
N ALA A 142 -1.80 -5.75 -0.78
CA ALA A 142 -1.54 -6.80 0.21
C ALA A 142 -2.80 -7.62 0.50
N VAL A 143 -2.65 -8.93 0.61
CA VAL A 143 -3.72 -9.89 0.96
C VAL A 143 -3.24 -10.77 2.09
N VAL A 144 -3.93 -10.77 3.23
CA VAL A 144 -3.63 -11.70 4.34
C VAL A 144 -4.07 -13.10 3.93
N LEU A 145 -3.13 -14.02 3.75
CA LEU A 145 -3.42 -15.41 3.39
C LEU A 145 -3.81 -16.25 4.61
N THR A 146 -3.11 -16.03 5.73
CA THR A 146 -3.37 -16.75 6.99
C THR A 146 -2.82 -15.94 8.18
N ASN A 147 -3.51 -16.04 9.32
CA ASN A 147 -3.04 -15.47 10.59
C ASN A 147 -2.10 -16.42 11.36
N CYS A 148 -2.03 -17.69 10.96
CA CYS A 148 -1.19 -18.71 11.59
C CYS A 148 -0.78 -19.71 10.52
N ALA A 149 0.35 -19.47 9.88
CA ALA A 149 0.79 -20.24 8.73
C ALA A 149 1.27 -21.63 9.15
N LYS A 150 1.01 -22.63 8.29
CA LYS A 150 1.53 -23.99 8.44
C LYS A 150 2.53 -24.25 7.31
N ALA A 151 3.73 -24.71 7.66
CA ALA A 151 4.77 -25.04 6.71
C ALA A 151 4.27 -26.08 5.70
N GLY A 152 4.52 -25.81 4.41
CA GLY A 152 4.04 -26.64 3.31
C GLY A 152 2.55 -26.46 2.96
N GLU A 153 1.81 -25.60 3.67
CA GLU A 153 0.46 -25.19 3.23
C GLU A 153 0.54 -24.50 1.87
N VAL A 154 -0.39 -24.83 0.99
CA VAL A 154 -0.42 -24.34 -0.39
C VAL A 154 -1.67 -23.51 -0.60
N PHE A 155 -1.49 -22.29 -1.12
CA PHE A 155 -2.56 -21.41 -1.55
C PHE A 155 -2.58 -21.34 -3.08
N ASP A 156 -3.72 -21.71 -3.67
CA ASP A 156 -3.99 -21.49 -5.09
C ASP A 156 -4.50 -20.06 -5.28
N ILE A 157 -3.73 -19.23 -5.98
CA ILE A 157 -4.04 -17.81 -6.18
C ILE A 157 -4.40 -17.58 -7.64
N ASP A 158 -5.62 -17.10 -7.89
CA ASP A 158 -6.10 -16.64 -9.18
C ASP A 158 -6.42 -15.15 -9.08
N ILE A 159 -5.95 -14.34 -10.04
CA ILE A 159 -6.18 -12.90 -10.04
C ILE A 159 -6.71 -12.49 -11.40
N GLU A 160 -7.88 -11.87 -11.43
CA GLU A 160 -8.40 -11.17 -12.61
C GLU A 160 -8.08 -9.69 -12.44
N SER A 161 -7.23 -9.12 -13.32
CA SER A 161 -6.98 -7.68 -13.35
C SER A 161 -7.54 -7.07 -14.63
N TYR A 162 -8.08 -5.87 -14.51
CA TYR A 162 -8.47 -5.06 -15.64
C TYR A 162 -7.82 -3.69 -15.56
N PHE A 163 -7.47 -3.16 -16.72
CA PHE A 163 -7.05 -1.77 -16.84
C PHE A 163 -7.86 -1.04 -17.92
N VAL A 164 -8.45 0.08 -17.52
CA VAL A 164 -9.04 1.07 -18.42
C VAL A 164 -8.31 2.38 -18.22
N TRP A 165 -8.09 3.10 -19.31
CA TRP A 165 -7.40 4.39 -19.31
C TRP A 165 -7.98 5.33 -18.24
N HIS A 166 -7.14 5.68 -17.27
CA HIS A 166 -7.31 6.85 -16.42
C HIS A 166 -6.30 7.91 -16.90
N SER A 167 -6.72 9.18 -16.90
CA SER A 167 -5.92 10.28 -17.44
C SER A 167 -4.47 10.27 -16.92
N ASN A 168 -3.50 10.27 -17.84
CA ASN A 168 -2.06 10.28 -17.60
C ASN A 168 -1.41 8.98 -17.10
N GLU A 169 -2.10 7.83 -17.14
CA GLU A 169 -1.47 6.53 -16.88
C GLU A 169 -1.04 5.78 -18.15
N SER A 170 0.10 5.08 -18.06
CA SER A 170 0.53 4.13 -19.09
C SER A 170 -0.48 2.99 -19.23
N THR A 171 -0.80 2.62 -20.47
CA THR A 171 -1.60 1.43 -20.80
C THR A 171 -0.82 0.13 -20.61
N LEU A 172 0.50 0.22 -20.63
CA LEU A 172 1.40 -0.87 -20.29
C LEU A 172 1.62 -0.88 -18.77
N LYS A 173 1.32 -2.00 -18.12
CA LYS A 173 1.46 -2.22 -16.69
C LYS A 173 2.64 -3.12 -16.40
N LYS A 174 3.32 -2.86 -15.29
CA LYS A 174 4.51 -3.60 -14.86
C LYS A 174 4.17 -4.36 -13.58
N LEU A 175 4.59 -5.62 -13.49
CA LEU A 175 4.60 -6.32 -12.21
C LEU A 175 5.75 -5.77 -11.36
N GLU A 176 5.46 -4.85 -10.45
CA GLU A 176 6.48 -4.16 -9.65
C GLU A 176 7.01 -5.03 -8.50
N CYS A 177 6.14 -5.84 -7.89
CA CYS A 177 6.51 -6.72 -6.80
C CYS A 177 5.61 -7.95 -6.75
N SER A 178 6.20 -9.07 -6.29
CA SER A 178 5.46 -10.25 -5.87
C SER A 178 6.26 -11.04 -4.84
N PHE A 179 5.76 -11.09 -3.61
CA PHE A 179 6.40 -11.80 -2.51
C PHE A 179 5.39 -12.08 -1.40
N ILE A 180 5.65 -13.10 -0.59
CA ILE A 180 4.99 -13.28 0.70
C ILE A 180 5.87 -12.72 1.81
N ALA A 181 5.24 -12.13 2.82
CA ALA A 181 5.95 -11.62 3.99
C ALA A 181 5.16 -11.85 5.27
N THR A 182 5.90 -11.98 6.37
CA THR A 182 5.34 -12.04 7.72
C THR A 182 5.27 -10.64 8.30
N THR A 183 4.18 -10.36 9.01
CA THR A 183 3.92 -9.05 9.63
C THR A 183 3.91 -9.16 11.14
N ASP A 184 4.62 -8.26 11.83
CA ASP A 184 4.48 -8.07 13.27
C ASP A 184 3.31 -7.12 13.55
N ASP A 185 2.20 -7.66 14.07
CA ASP A 185 0.96 -6.92 14.29
C ASP A 185 1.14 -5.81 15.35
N GLU A 186 2.02 -5.98 16.33
CA GLU A 186 2.29 -4.96 17.34
C GLU A 186 3.02 -3.74 16.73
N ILE A 187 4.03 -3.98 15.91
CA ILE A 187 4.71 -2.91 15.18
C ILE A 187 3.73 -2.22 14.21
N ASN A 188 2.89 -2.99 13.52
CA ASN A 188 1.87 -2.46 12.62
C ASN A 188 0.86 -1.56 13.35
N GLU A 189 0.34 -2.00 14.50
CA GLU A 189 -0.58 -1.21 15.33
C GLU A 189 0.07 0.10 15.78
N ILE A 190 1.29 0.04 16.33
CA ILE A 190 2.03 1.23 16.79
C ILE A 190 2.35 2.15 15.61
N TYR A 191 2.72 1.62 14.44
CA TYR A 191 2.93 2.43 13.24
C TYR A 191 1.68 3.25 12.90
N TRP A 192 0.50 2.63 12.92
CA TRP A 192 -0.75 3.33 12.62
C TRP A 192 -1.13 4.35 13.69
N ASP A 193 -0.84 4.09 14.97
CA ASP A 193 -1.00 5.08 16.04
C ASP A 193 -0.17 6.35 15.77
N PHE A 194 1.11 6.17 15.43
CA PHE A 194 2.00 7.27 15.08
C PHE A 194 1.56 7.98 13.80
N LYS A 195 1.17 7.23 12.78
CA LYS A 195 0.74 7.78 11.49
C LYS A 195 -0.57 8.56 11.62
N ALA A 196 -1.52 8.10 12.43
CA ALA A 196 -2.77 8.79 12.70
C ALA A 196 -2.54 10.14 13.40
N VAL A 197 -1.73 10.15 14.47
CA VAL A 197 -1.36 11.38 15.20
C VAL A 197 -0.60 12.34 14.28
N TYR A 198 0.34 11.84 13.48
CA TYR A 198 1.07 12.64 12.50
C TYR A 198 0.14 13.24 11.44
N ASN A 199 -0.77 12.46 10.86
CA ASN A 199 -1.71 12.96 9.86
C ASN A 199 -2.66 14.02 10.45
N ALA A 200 -3.09 13.85 11.70
CA ALA A 200 -3.94 14.81 12.39
C ALA A 200 -3.31 16.21 12.40
N LEU A 201 -1.99 16.33 12.58
CA LEU A 201 -1.25 17.60 12.59
C LEU A 201 -1.46 18.47 11.34
N PHE A 202 -1.76 17.84 10.20
CA PHE A 202 -1.90 18.51 8.90
C PHE A 202 -3.36 18.62 8.45
N MET A 203 -4.32 18.26 9.31
CA MET A 203 -5.73 18.39 8.98
C MET A 203 -6.14 19.87 8.93
N PRO A 204 -6.95 20.27 7.93
CA PRO A 204 -7.51 21.62 7.89
C PRO A 204 -8.30 21.94 9.17
N GLY A 205 -8.14 23.15 9.69
CA GLY A 205 -8.82 23.58 10.92
C GLY A 205 -8.14 23.15 12.23
N MET A 206 -6.92 22.59 12.17
CA MET A 206 -6.11 22.31 13.36
C MET A 206 -5.76 23.61 14.11
N GLY A 207 -6.24 23.76 15.35
CA GLY A 207 -5.87 24.89 16.21
C GLY A 207 -4.42 24.84 16.66
N ASN A 208 -3.79 26.02 16.84
CA ASN A 208 -2.36 26.14 17.17
C ASN A 208 -1.96 25.39 18.45
N ASP A 209 -2.79 25.42 19.49
CA ASP A 209 -2.49 24.76 20.77
C ASP A 209 -2.45 23.23 20.60
N TYR A 210 -3.39 22.68 19.84
CA TYR A 210 -3.47 21.25 19.57
C TYR A 210 -2.35 20.79 18.62
N ALA A 211 -2.04 21.59 17.59
CA ALA A 211 -0.90 21.37 16.71
C ALA A 211 0.42 21.30 17.50
N THR A 212 0.59 22.20 18.47
CA THR A 212 1.77 22.25 19.34
C THR A 212 1.85 21.01 20.22
N LEU A 213 0.75 20.64 20.87
CA LEU A 213 0.67 19.42 21.68
C LEU A 213 1.02 18.16 20.88
N ILE A 214 0.43 17.97 19.70
CA ILE A 214 0.72 16.82 18.82
C ILE A 214 2.20 16.81 18.43
N ARG A 215 2.73 17.96 18.01
CA ARG A 215 4.12 18.08 17.57
C ARG A 215 5.10 17.73 18.70
N GLU A 216 4.90 18.25 19.90
CA GLU A 216 5.74 17.93 21.06
C GLU A 216 5.57 16.48 21.52
N SER A 217 4.36 15.93 21.47
CA SER A 217 4.09 14.52 21.81
C SER A 217 4.78 13.57 20.83
N LEU A 218 4.75 13.85 19.53
CA LEU A 218 5.47 13.08 18.52
C LEU A 218 6.98 13.21 18.68
N LYS A 219 7.52 14.42 18.93
CA LYS A 219 8.96 14.60 19.20
C LYS A 219 9.42 13.72 20.35
N GLU A 220 8.70 13.76 21.48
CA GLU A 220 9.03 12.96 22.65
C GLU A 220 8.89 11.46 22.37
N ALA A 221 7.80 11.04 21.75
CA ALA A 221 7.59 9.63 21.39
C ALA A 221 8.73 9.10 20.51
N PHE A 222 9.20 9.91 19.55
CA PHE A 222 10.32 9.59 18.68
C PHE A 222 11.69 9.63 19.36
N CYS A 223 11.83 10.18 20.57
CA CYS A 223 13.07 10.13 21.35
C CYS A 223 13.27 8.78 22.06
N TYR A 224 12.18 8.04 22.32
CA TYR A 224 12.30 6.71 22.92
C TYR A 224 12.78 5.65 21.93
N VAL A 225 12.46 5.83 20.65
CA VAL A 225 12.68 4.83 19.60
C VAL A 225 14.01 5.08 18.91
N ASP A 226 14.95 4.15 19.09
CA ASP A 226 16.08 4.01 18.19
C ASP A 226 15.60 3.23 16.95
N PHE A 227 15.58 3.89 15.79
CA PHE A 227 15.07 3.33 14.54
C PHE A 227 16.07 2.39 13.86
N ASP A 228 17.33 2.42 14.30
CA ASP A 228 18.41 1.57 13.79
C ASP A 228 18.71 0.39 14.73
N GLU A 229 17.98 0.27 15.85
CA GLU A 229 18.13 -0.82 16.82
C GLU A 229 18.00 -2.19 16.12
N PRO A 230 19.06 -3.03 16.10
CA PRO A 230 19.00 -4.34 15.45
C PRO A 230 18.16 -5.37 16.21
N ASP A 231 18.07 -5.28 17.55
CA ASP A 231 17.33 -6.24 18.36
C ASP A 231 15.82 -5.92 18.36
N PHE A 232 15.02 -6.85 17.82
CA PHE A 232 13.57 -6.62 17.66
C PHE A 232 12.84 -6.51 19.00
N ASP A 233 13.27 -7.21 20.05
CA ASP A 233 12.62 -7.17 21.35
C ASP A 233 12.87 -5.82 22.05
N THR A 234 14.12 -5.35 22.04
CA THR A 234 14.50 -4.03 22.52
C THR A 234 13.79 -2.93 21.73
N PHE A 235 13.76 -3.05 20.39
CA PHE A 235 13.05 -2.12 19.52
C PHE A 235 11.56 -2.03 19.87
N LYS A 236 10.87 -3.18 20.03
CA LYS A 236 9.45 -3.22 20.41
C LYS A 236 9.22 -2.66 21.81
N GLN A 237 10.08 -2.95 22.78
CA GLN A 237 10.00 -2.36 24.12
C GLN A 237 10.05 -0.82 24.05
N LYS A 238 10.99 -0.26 23.29
CA LYS A 238 11.12 1.19 23.09
C LYS A 238 9.94 1.79 22.32
N LEU A 239 9.44 1.10 21.30
CA LEU A 239 8.23 1.48 20.57
C LEU A 239 7.01 1.58 21.49
N ARG A 240 6.81 0.62 22.41
CA ARG A 240 5.73 0.69 23.41
C ARG A 240 5.82 1.94 24.28
N MET A 241 7.03 2.35 24.66
CA MET A 241 7.23 3.60 25.40
C MET A 241 6.80 4.81 24.57
N GLY A 242 7.18 4.87 23.29
CA GLY A 242 6.73 5.91 22.37
C GLY A 242 5.20 5.92 22.17
N LYS A 243 4.59 4.75 21.96
CA LYS A 243 3.13 4.57 21.88
C LYS A 243 2.43 5.10 23.13
N LYS A 244 2.97 4.79 24.31
CA LYS A 244 2.43 5.25 25.60
C LYS A 244 2.40 6.78 25.70
N VAL A 245 3.43 7.48 25.22
CA VAL A 245 3.43 8.95 25.19
C VAL A 245 2.25 9.48 24.36
N LEU A 246 2.05 8.94 23.15
CA LEU A 246 0.94 9.35 22.29
C LEU A 246 -0.41 9.03 22.92
N TYR A 247 -0.54 7.85 23.54
CA TYR A 247 -1.75 7.47 24.26
C TYR A 247 -2.07 8.43 25.40
N ASP A 248 -1.13 8.68 26.30
CA ASP A 248 -1.36 9.50 27.49
C ASP A 248 -1.61 10.98 27.13
N ARG A 249 -0.90 11.52 26.13
CA ARG A 249 -0.96 12.95 25.79
C ARG A 249 -1.97 13.33 24.72
N VAL A 250 -2.30 12.43 23.81
CA VAL A 250 -3.20 12.70 22.69
C VAL A 250 -4.50 11.94 22.85
N TYR A 251 -4.47 10.60 22.83
CA TYR A 251 -5.70 9.80 22.81
C TYR A 251 -6.51 9.88 24.11
N ASN A 252 -5.85 9.89 25.27
CA ASN A 252 -6.51 9.95 26.57
C ASN A 252 -6.54 11.36 27.18
N ASN A 253 -6.26 12.40 26.38
CA ASN A 253 -6.21 13.77 26.89
C ASN A 253 -7.63 14.28 27.22
N PRO A 254 -7.94 14.65 28.47
CA PRO A 254 -9.27 15.09 28.85
C PRO A 254 -9.63 16.49 28.29
N ASN A 255 -8.63 17.31 27.96
CA ASN A 255 -8.86 18.72 27.59
C ASN A 255 -9.43 18.90 26.17
N TYR A 256 -9.32 17.87 25.33
CA TYR A 256 -9.72 17.92 23.92
C TYR A 256 -10.90 16.99 23.61
N LYS A 257 -11.58 16.47 24.65
CA LYS A 257 -12.83 15.71 24.48
C LYS A 257 -13.97 16.69 24.23
N CYS A 258 -14.69 16.53 23.11
CA CYS A 258 -15.91 17.28 22.84
C CYS A 258 -17.15 16.49 23.30
N MET A 259 -18.24 17.19 23.61
CA MET A 259 -19.53 16.55 23.84
C MET A 259 -20.16 16.21 22.49
N GLY A 260 -20.50 14.94 22.30
CA GLY A 260 -21.13 14.44 21.08
C GLY A 260 -20.82 12.96 20.87
N LYS A 261 -21.55 12.33 19.96
CA LYS A 261 -21.23 11.00 19.43
C LYS A 261 -20.86 11.15 17.96
N LEU A 262 -19.80 10.48 17.55
CA LEU A 262 -19.40 10.37 16.15
C LEU A 262 -19.47 8.90 15.77
N ASP A 263 -20.46 8.55 14.94
CA ASP A 263 -20.58 7.22 14.37
C ASP A 263 -19.92 7.23 12.99
N LEU A 264 -19.00 6.28 12.75
CA LEU A 264 -18.30 6.11 11.49
C LEU A 264 -18.76 4.80 10.85
N ILE A 265 -19.25 4.89 9.61
CA ILE A 265 -19.78 3.74 8.86
C ILE A 265 -19.02 3.66 7.53
N GLY A 266 -18.50 2.47 7.22
CA GLY A 266 -17.88 2.19 5.93
C GLY A 266 -18.92 2.25 4.81
N ASN A 267 -18.56 2.86 3.68
CA ASN A 267 -19.40 2.89 2.49
C ASN A 267 -18.52 2.81 1.24
N SER A 268 -19.05 2.22 0.17
CA SER A 268 -18.42 2.23 -1.15
C SER A 268 -19.48 2.61 -2.18
N HIS A 269 -19.58 3.91 -2.44
CA HIS A 269 -20.37 4.42 -3.56
C HIS A 269 -19.80 3.89 -4.88
N LEU A 270 -20.66 3.27 -5.68
CA LEU A 270 -20.27 2.68 -6.95
C LEU A 270 -21.37 2.94 -7.99
N ASP A 271 -21.01 3.66 -9.05
CA ASP A 271 -21.93 3.96 -10.14
C ASP A 271 -22.11 2.72 -11.03
N MET A 272 -23.37 2.40 -11.38
CA MET A 272 -23.68 1.28 -12.26
C MET A 272 -23.11 1.47 -13.68
N VAL A 273 -23.16 2.70 -14.19
CA VAL A 273 -22.56 3.09 -15.48
C VAL A 273 -21.96 4.47 -15.31
N TYR A 274 -20.68 4.61 -15.65
CA TYR A 274 -19.96 5.88 -15.58
C TYR A 274 -18.86 5.93 -16.65
N MET A 275 -17.59 6.06 -16.24
CA MET A 275 -16.41 5.87 -17.10
C MET A 275 -16.15 4.38 -17.42
N TRP A 276 -17.07 3.49 -17.04
CA TRP A 276 -17.07 2.07 -17.32
C TRP A 276 -18.47 1.60 -17.73
N ALA A 277 -18.51 0.54 -18.54
CA ALA A 277 -19.73 -0.12 -18.94
C ALA A 277 -20.32 -0.98 -17.81
N TYR A 278 -21.60 -1.35 -17.93
CA TYR A 278 -22.30 -2.17 -16.94
C TYR A 278 -21.58 -3.48 -16.58
N LYS A 279 -21.01 -4.17 -17.59
CA LYS A 279 -20.22 -5.39 -17.37
C LYS A 279 -19.03 -5.22 -16.43
N GLU A 280 -18.43 -4.02 -16.37
CA GLU A 280 -17.33 -3.71 -15.45
C GLU A 280 -17.84 -3.35 -14.05
N PHE A 281 -19.03 -2.78 -13.97
CA PHE A 281 -19.71 -2.58 -12.69
C PHE A 281 -19.91 -3.92 -11.96
N VAL A 282 -20.32 -4.97 -12.67
CA VAL A 282 -20.45 -6.32 -12.09
C VAL A 282 -19.11 -6.79 -11.49
N ARG A 283 -17.99 -6.64 -12.21
CA ARG A 283 -16.65 -6.95 -11.65
C ARG A 283 -16.28 -6.08 -10.44
N LYS A 284 -16.71 -4.81 -10.42
CA LYS A 284 -16.50 -3.91 -9.26
C LYS A 284 -17.31 -4.38 -8.05
N VAL A 285 -18.53 -4.88 -8.25
CA VAL A 285 -19.35 -5.48 -7.18
C VAL A 285 -18.58 -6.59 -6.47
N GLY A 286 -18.01 -7.54 -7.23
CA GLY A 286 -17.22 -8.64 -6.65
C GLY A 286 -16.03 -8.15 -5.82
N ARG A 287 -15.21 -7.25 -6.37
CA ARG A 287 -14.02 -6.71 -5.67
C ARG A 287 -14.35 -5.93 -4.41
N THR A 288 -15.36 -5.07 -4.49
CA THR A 288 -15.78 -4.26 -3.34
C THR A 288 -16.27 -5.16 -2.21
N HIS A 289 -17.23 -6.05 -2.48
CA HIS A 289 -17.84 -6.85 -1.42
C HIS A 289 -16.89 -7.90 -0.86
N ALA A 290 -16.05 -8.53 -1.70
CA ALA A 290 -15.00 -9.42 -1.24
C ALA A 290 -14.09 -8.71 -0.23
N THR A 291 -13.60 -7.50 -0.55
CA THR A 291 -12.81 -6.69 0.39
C THR A 291 -13.58 -6.35 1.66
N MET A 292 -14.82 -5.88 1.56
CA MET A 292 -15.58 -5.46 2.74
C MET A 292 -15.81 -6.65 3.69
N LEU A 293 -16.07 -7.85 3.17
CA LEU A 293 -16.17 -9.07 3.96
C LEU A 293 -14.84 -9.40 4.67
N ARG A 294 -13.69 -9.28 3.99
CA ARG A 294 -12.38 -9.48 4.65
C ARG A 294 -12.13 -8.46 5.75
N LEU A 295 -12.57 -7.21 5.56
CA LEU A 295 -12.44 -6.16 6.58
C LEU A 295 -13.34 -6.44 7.77
N MET A 296 -14.58 -6.89 7.57
CA MET A 296 -15.49 -7.27 8.66
C MET A 296 -14.95 -8.45 9.49
N GLU A 297 -14.30 -9.41 8.85
CA GLU A 297 -13.66 -10.52 9.56
C GLU A 297 -12.45 -10.08 10.39
N GLN A 298 -11.65 -9.15 9.86
CA GLN A 298 -10.46 -8.63 10.54
C GLN A 298 -10.80 -7.62 11.64
N TYR A 299 -11.86 -6.84 11.46
CA TYR A 299 -12.28 -5.76 12.34
C TYR A 299 -13.76 -5.94 12.70
N PRO A 300 -14.08 -6.66 13.79
CA PRO A 300 -15.46 -7.00 14.16
C PRO A 300 -16.39 -5.81 14.39
N ASP A 301 -15.85 -4.63 14.72
CA ASP A 301 -16.60 -3.40 14.90
C ASP A 301 -16.84 -2.63 13.59
N PHE A 302 -16.28 -3.08 12.46
CA PHE A 302 -16.44 -2.44 11.16
C PHE A 302 -17.85 -2.68 10.61
N ILE A 303 -18.63 -1.61 10.50
CA ILE A 303 -19.96 -1.63 9.90
C ILE A 303 -19.88 -1.08 8.48
N PHE A 304 -20.37 -1.83 7.51
CA PHE A 304 -20.49 -1.39 6.11
C PHE A 304 -21.95 -1.13 5.76
N SER A 305 -22.20 -0.04 5.04
CA SER A 305 -23.49 0.31 4.47
C SER A 305 -23.37 0.41 2.96
N GLN A 306 -24.25 -0.29 2.24
CA GLN A 306 -24.38 -0.19 0.79
C GLN A 306 -25.79 0.23 0.40
N SER A 307 -25.89 1.27 -0.44
CA SER A 307 -27.14 1.98 -0.69
C SER A 307 -28.04 1.35 -1.75
N GLN A 308 -27.46 0.65 -2.73
CA GLN A 308 -28.19 0.19 -3.91
C GLN A 308 -28.59 -1.29 -3.79
N ALA A 309 -29.89 -1.58 -3.72
CA ALA A 309 -30.40 -2.96 -3.71
C ALA A 309 -29.97 -3.77 -4.95
N GLY A 310 -29.87 -3.11 -6.12
CA GLY A 310 -29.43 -3.75 -7.37
C GLY A 310 -28.04 -4.35 -7.29
N MET A 311 -27.12 -3.77 -6.50
CA MET A 311 -25.78 -4.35 -6.31
C MET A 311 -25.83 -5.71 -5.63
N TYR A 312 -26.72 -5.89 -4.66
CA TYR A 312 -26.88 -7.17 -3.97
C TYR A 312 -27.45 -8.24 -4.91
N GLU A 313 -28.33 -7.86 -5.84
CA GLU A 313 -28.83 -8.79 -6.86
C GLU A 313 -27.71 -9.23 -7.82
N GLU A 314 -26.89 -8.28 -8.30
CA GLU A 314 -25.72 -8.59 -9.13
C GLU A 314 -24.70 -9.47 -8.39
N MET A 315 -24.46 -9.19 -7.10
CA MET A 315 -23.62 -10.02 -6.25
C MET A 315 -24.19 -11.44 -6.13
N ARG A 316 -25.49 -11.59 -5.86
CA ARG A 316 -26.17 -12.88 -5.75
C ARG A 316 -26.10 -13.69 -7.05
N ILE A 317 -26.19 -13.05 -8.21
CA ILE A 317 -26.15 -13.70 -9.53
C ILE A 317 -24.73 -14.10 -9.91
N HIS A 318 -23.76 -13.18 -9.79
CA HIS A 318 -22.42 -13.34 -10.37
C HIS A 318 -21.35 -13.80 -9.38
N TYR A 319 -21.58 -13.60 -8.08
CA TYR A 319 -20.65 -13.98 -7.01
C TYR A 319 -21.38 -14.70 -5.85
N PRO A 320 -22.11 -15.81 -6.11
CA PRO A 320 -22.98 -16.45 -5.11
C PRO A 320 -22.24 -17.06 -3.90
N ASN A 321 -20.92 -17.16 -3.96
CA ASN A 321 -20.07 -17.67 -2.87
C ASN A 321 -19.48 -16.55 -1.99
N LEU A 322 -19.73 -15.28 -2.34
CA LEU A 322 -19.54 -14.12 -1.46
C LEU A 322 -20.85 -13.83 -0.73
#